data_AF-A0A497SX66-F1
#
_entry.id   AF-A0A497SX66-F1
#
_cell.length_a   1.000
_cell.length_b   1.000
_cell.length_c   1.000
_cell.angle_alpha   90.00
_cell.angle_beta   90.00
_cell.angle_gamma   90.00
#
_symmetry.space_group_name_H-M   'P 1'
#
loop_
_entity.id
_entity.type
_entity.pdbx_description
1 polymer ?
#
loop_
_entity_poly.entity_id
_entity_poly.type
_entity_poly.pdbx_seq_one_letter_code
_entity_poly.pdbx_strand_id
1 'polypeptide(L)'
;MALPEDHLKQSEYWLKVAEFLEKLPERDENKNTVIAALAIHSAIKSCDALSLKYIGRTPSRHDQAVELFKHMVTKGLIPPEYTGLRKKLDMMIKKKSAADYHAEFFSLNDARNFLSIARKLIELAKRLI
;
A
#
# COMPACT_ATOMS: atom_id res chain seq x y z
N MET A 1 -5.42 16.76 -14.66
CA MET A 1 -5.40 15.31 -14.38
C MET A 1 -4.28 15.09 -13.36
N ALA A 2 -4.47 14.25 -12.35
CA ALA A 2 -3.40 13.96 -11.37
C ALA A 2 -2.21 13.31 -12.08
N LEU A 3 -0.98 13.59 -11.63
CA LEU A 3 0.24 12.99 -12.14
C LEU A 3 0.64 11.77 -11.28
N PRO A 4 1.43 10.81 -11.81
CA PRO A 4 1.98 9.71 -11.00
C PRO A 4 2.68 10.18 -9.71
N GLU A 5 3.40 11.31 -9.78
CA GLU A 5 4.12 11.94 -8.68
C GLU A 5 3.18 12.42 -7.57
N ASP A 6 1.96 12.86 -7.91
CA ASP A 6 0.97 13.27 -6.91
C ASP A 6 0.53 12.08 -6.05
N HIS A 7 0.32 10.92 -6.68
CA HIS A 7 0.00 9.67 -5.98
C HIS A 7 1.16 9.17 -5.12
N LEU A 8 2.39 9.26 -5.64
CA LEU A 8 3.58 8.89 -4.87
C LEU A 8 3.75 9.79 -3.64
N LYS A 9 3.60 11.11 -3.80
CA LYS A 9 3.68 12.07 -2.69
C LYS A 9 2.62 11.81 -1.61
N GLN A 10 1.39 11.49 -2.00
CA GLN A 10 0.34 11.08 -1.06
C GLN A 10 0.72 9.78 -0.33
N SER A 11 1.22 8.79 -1.07
CA SER A 11 1.67 7.52 -0.52
C SER A 11 2.76 7.71 0.55
N GLU A 12 3.77 8.53 0.26
CA GLU A 12 4.85 8.85 1.19
C GLU A 12 4.35 9.58 2.43
N TYR A 13 3.44 10.54 2.26
CA TYR A 13 2.87 11.27 3.39
C TYR A 13 2.12 10.34 4.34
N TRP A 14 1.30 9.42 3.81
CA TRP A 14 0.58 8.45 4.64
C TRP A 14 1.52 7.47 5.34
N LEU A 15 2.57 6.98 4.67
CA LEU A 15 3.57 6.15 5.33
C LEU A 15 4.26 6.93 6.46
N LYS A 16 4.69 8.17 6.21
CA LYS A 16 5.34 9.03 7.21
C LYS A 16 4.47 9.21 8.46
N VAL A 17 3.17 9.43 8.29
CA VAL A 17 2.22 9.54 9.41
C VAL A 17 2.09 8.21 10.15
N ALA A 18 1.96 7.09 9.43
CA ALA A 18 1.86 5.77 10.04
C ALA A 18 3.11 5.42 10.88
N GLU A 19 4.30 5.75 10.38
CA GLU A 19 5.58 5.56 11.09
C GLU A 19 5.72 6.49 12.30
N PHE A 20 5.18 7.70 12.22
CA PHE A 20 5.12 8.60 13.37
C PHE A 20 4.26 8.01 14.48
N LEU A 21 3.05 7.53 14.16
CA LEU A 21 2.13 6.91 15.13
C LEU A 21 2.72 5.64 15.78
N GLU A 22 3.48 4.85 15.02
CA GLU A 22 4.14 3.63 15.53
C GLU A 22 5.20 3.93 16.61
N LYS A 23 5.80 5.12 16.59
CA LYS A 23 6.82 5.55 17.57
C LYS A 23 6.21 6.10 18.85
N LEU A 24 4.92 6.44 18.86
CA LEU A 24 4.27 6.92 20.07
C LEU A 24 4.17 5.78 21.10
N PRO A 25 4.30 6.04 22.41
CA PRO A 25 4.46 5.00 23.43
C PRO A 25 3.17 4.23 23.75
N GLU A 26 2.01 4.72 23.34
CA GLU A 26 0.70 4.13 23.69
C GLU A 26 0.58 2.72 23.11
N ARG A 27 -0.04 1.81 23.85
CA ARG A 27 -0.37 0.47 23.37
C ARG A 27 -1.88 0.39 23.25
N ASP A 28 -2.38 0.62 22.04
CA ASP A 28 -3.81 0.72 21.76
C ASP A 28 -4.11 0.06 20.39
N GLU A 29 -5.13 -0.78 20.35
CA GLU A 29 -5.56 -1.50 19.15
C GLU A 29 -6.18 -0.57 18.09
N ASN A 30 -6.83 0.52 18.50
CA ASN A 30 -7.28 1.58 17.59
C ASN A 30 -6.07 2.23 16.94
N LYS A 31 -5.00 2.52 17.70
CA LYS A 31 -3.76 3.08 17.13
C LYS A 31 -3.15 2.13 16.11
N ASN A 32 -3.06 0.84 16.44
CA ASN A 32 -2.56 -0.17 15.50
C ASN A 32 -3.42 -0.25 14.23
N THR A 33 -4.74 -0.13 14.37
CA THR A 33 -5.69 -0.14 13.26
C THR A 33 -5.52 1.09 12.36
N VAL A 34 -5.30 2.28 12.93
CA VAL A 34 -4.99 3.49 12.17
C VAL A 34 -3.65 3.36 11.43
N ILE A 35 -2.62 2.84 12.09
CA ILE A 35 -1.31 2.58 11.45
C ILE A 35 -1.47 1.63 10.27
N ALA A 36 -2.18 0.52 10.48
CA ALA A 36 -2.45 -0.48 9.44
C ALA A 36 -3.23 0.13 8.27
N ALA A 37 -4.29 0.90 8.53
CA ALA A 37 -5.07 1.56 7.49
C ALA A 37 -4.22 2.52 6.65
N LEU A 38 -3.42 3.38 7.28
CA LEU A 38 -2.52 4.29 6.58
C LEU A 38 -1.47 3.55 5.76
N ALA A 39 -0.91 2.45 6.27
CA ALA A 39 0.05 1.62 5.54
C ALA A 39 -0.60 0.95 4.31
N ILE A 40 -1.82 0.44 4.44
CA ILE A 40 -2.58 -0.15 3.32
C ILE A 40 -2.90 0.91 2.27
N HIS A 41 -3.37 2.07 2.68
CA HIS A 41 -3.65 3.18 1.77
C HIS A 41 -2.38 3.67 1.06
N SER A 42 -1.25 3.73 1.75
CA SER A 42 0.06 4.04 1.17
C SER A 42 0.46 3.01 0.10
N ALA A 43 0.35 1.72 0.41
CA ALA A 43 0.60 0.64 -0.54
C ALA A 43 -0.28 0.76 -1.81
N ILE A 44 -1.57 1.05 -1.64
CA ILE A 44 -2.50 1.26 -2.76
C ILE A 44 -2.11 2.49 -3.58
N LYS A 45 -1.79 3.63 -2.95
CA LYS A 45 -1.37 4.84 -3.69
C LYS A 45 -0.06 4.67 -4.44
N SER A 46 0.87 3.88 -3.92
CA SER A 46 2.08 3.49 -4.67
C SER A 46 1.69 2.71 -5.94
N CYS A 47 0.69 1.84 -5.87
CA CYS A 47 0.17 1.13 -7.03
C CYS A 47 -0.58 2.04 -8.00
N ASP A 48 -1.35 3.01 -7.51
CA ASP A 48 -2.01 4.03 -8.33
C ASP A 48 -0.99 4.83 -9.15
N ALA A 49 0.13 5.22 -8.51
CA ALA A 49 1.21 5.95 -9.16
C ALA A 49 1.83 5.13 -10.30
N LEU A 50 2.17 3.87 -10.03
CA LEU A 50 2.70 2.94 -11.02
C LEU A 50 1.71 2.65 -12.15
N SER A 51 0.45 2.37 -11.83
CA SER A 51 -0.56 2.04 -12.82
C SER A 51 -0.90 3.24 -13.70
N LEU A 52 -0.91 4.45 -13.14
CA LEU A 52 -1.08 5.66 -13.92
C LEU A 52 0.09 5.86 -14.90
N LYS A 53 1.34 5.67 -14.45
CA LYS A 53 2.53 5.79 -15.30
C LYS A 53 2.54 4.76 -16.45
N TYR A 54 2.29 3.49 -16.14
CA TYR A 54 2.51 2.41 -17.10
C TYR A 54 1.26 1.94 -17.85
N ILE A 55 0.07 2.17 -17.30
CA ILE A 55 -1.22 1.71 -17.87
C ILE A 55 -2.09 2.91 -18.26
N GLY A 56 -1.80 4.11 -17.76
CA GLY A 56 -2.58 5.32 -18.05
C GLY A 56 -3.87 5.44 -17.24
N ARG A 57 -4.06 4.62 -16.20
CA ARG A 57 -5.23 4.70 -15.32
C ARG A 57 -4.92 4.24 -13.89
N THR A 58 -5.69 4.74 -12.94
CA THR A 58 -5.74 4.26 -11.57
C THR A 58 -6.86 3.23 -11.38
N PRO A 59 -6.73 2.31 -10.41
CA PRO A 59 -7.81 1.42 -10.03
C PRO A 59 -9.01 2.20 -9.47
N SER A 60 -10.23 1.83 -9.87
CA SER A 60 -11.46 2.41 -9.29
C SER A 60 -11.91 1.73 -8.00
N ARG A 61 -11.33 0.56 -7.69
CA ARG A 61 -11.55 -0.24 -6.48
C ARG A 61 -10.23 -0.79 -5.97
N HIS A 62 -10.12 -1.02 -4.67
CA HIS A 62 -8.87 -1.51 -4.07
C HIS A 62 -8.41 -2.86 -4.66
N ASP A 63 -9.33 -3.80 -4.90
CA ASP A 63 -9.02 -5.11 -5.50
C ASP A 63 -8.42 -5.00 -6.91
N GLN A 64 -8.82 -3.99 -7.69
CA GLN A 64 -8.24 -3.74 -9.01
C GLN A 64 -6.75 -3.35 -8.94
N ALA A 65 -6.28 -2.78 -7.82
CA ALA A 65 -4.85 -2.47 -7.66
C ALA A 65 -3.98 -3.74 -7.78
N VAL A 66 -4.48 -4.88 -7.27
CA VAL A 66 -3.79 -6.18 -7.37
C VAL A 66 -3.71 -6.65 -8.82
N GLU A 67 -4.79 -6.53 -9.58
CA GLU A 67 -4.84 -6.95 -10.98
C GLU A 67 -4.00 -6.06 -11.89
N LEU A 68 -3.99 -4.75 -11.65
CA LEU A 68 -3.10 -3.84 -12.36
C LEU A 68 -1.63 -4.11 -12.03
N PHE A 69 -1.30 -4.38 -10.77
CA PHE A 69 0.06 -4.78 -10.38
C PHE A 69 0.48 -6.09 -11.06
N LYS A 70 -0.40 -7.09 -11.08
CA LYS A 70 -0.19 -8.35 -11.80
C LYS A 70 0.04 -8.14 -13.30
N HIS A 71 -0.71 -7.23 -13.91
CA HIS A 71 -0.52 -6.86 -15.31
C HIS A 71 0.88 -6.28 -15.55
N MET A 72 1.33 -5.34 -14.71
CA MET A 72 2.67 -4.75 -14.81
C MET A 72 3.78 -5.80 -14.65
N VAL A 73 3.62 -6.74 -13.70
CA VAL A 73 4.55 -7.88 -13.53
C VAL A 73 4.60 -8.73 -14.80
N THR A 74 3.44 -9.06 -15.38
CA THR A 74 3.35 -9.91 -16.58
C THR A 74 3.97 -9.23 -17.81
N LYS A 75 3.93 -7.90 -17.87
CA LYS A 75 4.54 -7.09 -18.94
C LYS A 75 6.04 -6.82 -18.73
N GLY A 76 6.64 -7.31 -17.64
CA GLY A 76 8.05 -7.05 -17.33
C GLY A 76 8.35 -5.62 -16.88
N LEU A 77 7.32 -4.87 -16.47
CA LEU A 77 7.46 -3.47 -16.04
C LEU A 77 7.89 -3.36 -14.57
N ILE A 78 7.73 -4.44 -13.80
CA ILE A 78 8.15 -4.54 -12.40
C ILE A 78 9.43 -5.39 -12.33
N PRO A 79 10.50 -4.90 -11.68
CA PRO A 79 11.72 -5.68 -11.53
C PRO A 79 11.46 -7.01 -10.79
N PRO A 80 12.16 -8.11 -11.15
CA PRO A 80 11.92 -9.46 -10.61
C PRO A 80 11.86 -9.54 -9.08
N GLU A 81 12.72 -8.79 -8.39
CA GLU A 81 12.83 -8.75 -6.93
C GLU A 81 11.57 -8.19 -6.23
N TYR A 82 10.74 -7.43 -6.96
CA TYR A 82 9.51 -6.83 -6.45
C TYR A 82 8.24 -7.62 -6.83
N THR A 83 8.33 -8.62 -7.70
CA THR A 83 7.17 -9.39 -8.19
C THR A 83 6.39 -10.07 -7.06
N GLY A 84 7.08 -10.46 -5.98
CA GLY A 84 6.47 -11.04 -4.78
C GLY A 84 5.54 -10.09 -4.02
N LEU A 85 5.63 -8.78 -4.23
CA LEU A 85 4.77 -7.79 -3.57
C LEU A 85 3.30 -7.95 -3.95
N ARG A 86 2.99 -8.52 -5.13
CA ARG A 86 1.61 -8.81 -5.55
C ARG A 86 0.81 -9.58 -4.50
N LYS A 87 1.38 -10.68 -3.99
CA LYS A 87 0.71 -11.52 -2.98
C LYS A 87 0.51 -10.78 -1.66
N LYS A 88 1.46 -9.90 -1.31
CA LYS A 88 1.40 -9.10 -0.08
C LYS A 88 0.35 -8.00 -0.17
N LEU A 89 0.24 -7.34 -1.32
CA LEU A 89 -0.79 -6.35 -1.61
C LEU A 89 -2.20 -6.97 -1.55
N ASP A 90 -2.39 -8.14 -2.17
CA ASP A 90 -3.65 -8.89 -2.11
C ASP A 90 -4.05 -9.22 -0.66
N MET A 91 -3.09 -9.69 0.14
CA MET A 91 -3.32 -9.98 1.56
C MET A 91 -3.70 -8.73 2.36
N MET A 92 -3.05 -7.58 2.13
CA MET A 92 -3.37 -6.31 2.77
C MET A 92 -4.81 -5.86 2.45
N ILE A 93 -5.21 -5.93 1.17
CA ILE A 93 -6.55 -5.52 0.73
C ILE A 93 -7.64 -6.44 1.31
N LYS A 94 -7.41 -7.75 1.33
CA LYS A 94 -8.33 -8.71 1.95
C LYS A 94 -8.49 -8.45 3.44
N LYS A 95 -7.38 -8.23 4.16
CA LYS A 95 -7.41 -7.88 5.59
C LYS A 95 -8.13 -6.56 5.85
N LYS A 96 -7.89 -5.52 5.03
CA LYS A 96 -8.64 -4.26 5.11
C LYS A 96 -10.15 -4.50 4.96
N SER A 97 -10.54 -5.26 3.94
CA SER A 97 -11.94 -5.56 3.70
C SER A 97 -12.57 -6.29 4.88
N ALA A 98 -11.88 -7.29 5.45
CA ALA A 98 -12.38 -8.00 6.63
C ALA A 98 -12.57 -7.04 7.82
N ALA A 99 -11.59 -6.17 8.10
CA ALA A 99 -11.69 -5.17 9.16
C ALA A 99 -12.86 -4.18 8.94
N ASP A 100 -13.06 -3.71 7.71
CA ASP A 100 -14.16 -2.79 7.37
C ASP A 100 -15.56 -3.43 7.58
N TYR A 101 -15.70 -4.74 7.31
CA TYR A 101 -16.99 -5.44 7.39
C TYR A 101 -17.26 -6.12 8.75
N HIS A 102 -16.22 -6.44 9.51
CA HIS A 102 -16.33 -7.18 10.77
C HIS A 102 -15.86 -6.40 12.00
N ALA A 103 -15.49 -5.13 11.83
CA ALA A 103 -14.93 -4.28 12.89
C ALA A 103 -13.74 -4.92 13.61
N GLU A 104 -12.91 -5.67 12.86
CA GLU A 104 -11.72 -6.31 13.41
C GLU A 104 -10.60 -5.28 13.63
N PHE A 105 -9.93 -5.39 14.78
CA PHE A 105 -8.74 -4.62 15.09
C PHE A 105 -7.48 -5.29 14.52
N PHE A 106 -6.49 -4.47 14.16
CA PHE A 106 -5.17 -4.97 13.79
C PHE A 106 -4.25 -5.07 15.00
N SER A 107 -3.49 -6.16 15.06
CA SER A 107 -2.38 -6.27 16.02
C SER A 107 -1.23 -5.32 15.65
N LEU A 108 -0.35 -5.00 16.60
CA LEU A 108 0.88 -4.27 16.32
C LEU A 108 1.76 -5.00 15.28
N ASN A 109 1.74 -6.33 15.29
CA ASN A 109 2.50 -7.13 14.33
C ASN A 109 1.92 -7.01 12.92
N ASP A 110 0.60 -7.00 12.77
CA ASP A 110 -0.05 -6.72 11.48
C ASP A 110 0.32 -5.33 10.95
N ALA A 111 0.19 -4.31 11.81
CA ALA A 111 0.53 -2.93 11.48
C ALA A 111 2.00 -2.80 11.01
N ARG A 112 2.95 -3.41 11.73
CA ARG A 112 4.38 -3.42 11.36
C ARG A 112 4.67 -4.17 10.07
N ASN A 113 4.01 -5.30 9.85
CA ASN A 113 4.12 -6.03 8.60
C ASN A 113 3.63 -5.18 7.43
N PHE A 114 2.50 -4.48 7.58
CA PHE A 114 1.96 -3.60 6.56
C PHE A 114 2.87 -2.39 6.29
N LEU A 115 3.45 -1.77 7.33
CA LEU A 115 4.47 -0.73 7.17
C LEU A 115 5.66 -1.22 6.34
N SER A 116 6.16 -2.44 6.61
CA SER A 116 7.26 -3.04 5.85
C SER A 116 6.90 -3.23 4.37
N ILE A 117 5.67 -3.68 4.08
CA ILE A 117 5.19 -3.87 2.71
C ILE A 117 5.03 -2.53 1.99
N ALA A 118 4.42 -1.54 2.64
CA ALA A 118 4.24 -0.20 2.11
C ALA A 118 5.58 0.46 1.77
N ARG A 119 6.60 0.33 2.63
CA ARG A 119 7.97 0.80 2.34
C ARG A 119 8.52 0.22 1.04
N LYS A 120 8.40 -1.09 0.84
CA LYS A 120 8.89 -1.75 -0.39
C LYS A 120 8.13 -1.33 -1.64
N LEU A 121 6.83 -1.06 -1.53
CA LEU A 121 6.04 -0.53 -2.64
C LEU A 121 6.40 0.92 -2.97
N ILE A 122 6.66 1.76 -1.96
CA ILE A 122 7.17 3.11 -2.18
C ILE A 122 8.57 3.08 -2.79
N GLU A 123 9.46 2.21 -2.32
CA GLU A 123 10.81 2.04 -2.87
C GLU A 123 10.74 1.67 -4.37
N LEU A 124 9.89 0.71 -4.70
CA LEU A 124 9.60 0.36 -6.09
C LEU A 124 9.08 1.56 -6.89
N ALA A 125 8.08 2.27 -6.37
CA ALA A 125 7.48 3.40 -7.06
C ALA A 125 8.50 4.53 -7.29
N LYS A 126 9.33 4.85 -6.30
CA LYS A 126 10.42 5.83 -6.42
C LYS A 126 11.47 5.45 -7.45
N ARG A 127 11.77 4.15 -7.58
CA ARG A 127 12.73 3.67 -8.56
C ARG A 127 12.21 3.81 -9.99
N LEU A 128 10.89 3.69 -10.15
CA LEU A 128 10.25 3.57 -11.45
C LEU A 128 9.55 4.83 -11.92
N ILE A 129 9.25 5.79 -11.05
CA ILE A 129 8.63 7.09 -11.36
C ILE A 129 9.73 8.12 -11.53
#